data_AF-A0A1D2TW21-F1
#
_entry.id   AF-A0A1D2TW21-F1
#
_cell.length_a   1.000
_cell.length_b   1.000
_cell.length_c   1.000
_cell.angle_alpha   90.00
_cell.angle_beta   90.00
_cell.angle_gamma   90.00
#
_symmetry.space_group_name_H-M   'P 1'
#
loop_
_entity.id
_entity.type
_entity.pdbx_description
1 polymer ?
#
loop_
_entity_poly.entity_id
_entity_poly.type
_entity_poly.pdbx_seq_one_letter_code
_entity_poly.pdbx_strand_id
1 'polypeptide(L)'
;MSELKSDLTTAAGAAMLVGSAVCGELAWLAARGVAELGVICGSAGQPHCPYLIAAAALLAGGSLTLIRSRRRAKAAPVRAR
;
A
#
# COMPACT_ATOMS: atom_id res chain seq x y z
N MET A 1 -22.11 15.58 4.94
CA MET A 1 -21.63 14.20 5.20
C MET A 1 -20.72 13.63 4.11
N SER A 2 -20.82 14.06 2.84
CA SER A 2 -19.99 13.50 1.75
C SER A 2 -18.51 13.93 1.80
N GLU A 3 -18.20 15.16 2.22
CA GLU A 3 -16.82 15.66 2.26
C GLU A 3 -15.99 14.97 3.33
N LEU A 4 -16.48 14.91 4.58
CA LEU A 4 -15.80 14.19 5.66
C LEU A 4 -15.51 12.72 5.31
N LYS A 5 -16.42 12.05 4.59
CA LYS A 5 -16.21 10.67 4.12
C LYS A 5 -15.13 10.60 3.03
N SER A 6 -15.08 11.58 2.14
CA SER A 6 -14.04 11.70 1.11
C SER A 6 -12.66 11.92 1.75
N ASP A 7 -12.58 12.78 2.76
CA ASP A 7 -11.33 13.10 3.47
C ASP A 7 -10.80 11.87 4.22
N LEU A 8 -11.67 11.15 4.92
CA LEU A 8 -11.29 9.91 5.61
C LEU A 8 -10.79 8.83 4.63
N THR A 9 -11.40 8.70 3.45
CA THR A 9 -10.91 7.74 2.44
C THR A 9 -9.56 8.15 1.84
N THR A 10 -9.32 9.45 1.69
CA THR A 10 -8.05 9.97 1.21
C THR A 10 -6.95 9.79 2.24
N ALA A 11 -7.24 10.10 3.52
CA ALA A 11 -6.33 9.88 4.63
C ALA A 11 -6.00 8.38 4.81
N ALA A 12 -6.99 7.49 4.72
CA ALA A 12 -6.77 6.05 4.78
C ALA A 12 -5.87 5.56 3.63
N GLY A 13 -6.13 6.00 2.39
CA GLY A 13 -5.30 5.69 1.24
C GLY A 13 -3.85 6.18 1.39
N ALA A 14 -3.66 7.40 1.88
CA ALA A 14 -2.34 7.97 2.16
C ALA A 14 -1.60 7.20 3.27
N ALA A 15 -2.28 6.85 4.36
CA ALA A 15 -1.69 6.05 5.44
C ALA A 15 -1.22 4.67 4.95
N MET A 16 -1.97 4.04 4.05
CA MET A 16 -1.55 2.77 3.43
C MET A 16 -0.30 2.95 2.55
N LEU A 17 -0.17 4.05 1.81
CA LEU A 17 1.03 4.33 1.03
C LEU A 17 2.26 4.58 1.93
N VAL A 18 2.10 5.31 3.02
CA VAL A 18 3.17 5.51 4.02
C VAL A 18 3.57 4.17 4.65
N GLY A 19 2.58 3.37 5.08
CA GLY A 19 2.83 2.03 5.60
C GLY A 19 3.56 1.12 4.61
N SER A 20 3.23 1.22 3.32
CA SER A 20 3.93 0.50 2.25
C SER A 20 5.40 0.87 2.17
N ALA A 21 5.73 2.18 2.20
CA ALA A 21 7.11 2.66 2.19
C ALA A 21 7.90 2.16 3.42
N VAL A 22 7.30 2.24 4.62
CA VAL A 22 7.91 1.73 5.86
C VAL A 22 8.18 0.22 5.76
N CYS A 23 7.22 -0.56 5.26
CA CYS A 23 7.42 -1.99 5.02
C CYS A 23 8.51 -2.26 3.98
N GLY A 24 8.66 -1.42 2.95
CA GLY A 24 9.75 -1.50 1.98
C GLY A 24 11.13 -1.31 2.62
N GLU A 25 11.27 -0.32 3.51
CA GLU A 25 12.51 -0.08 4.26
C GLU A 25 12.83 -1.24 5.23
N LEU A 26 11.83 -1.77 5.93
CA LEU A 26 12.00 -2.94 6.80
C LEU A 26 12.39 -4.18 6.01
N ALA A 27 11.84 -4.35 4.81
CA ALA A 27 12.24 -5.41 3.90
C ALA A 27 13.71 -5.27 3.46
N TRP A 28 14.15 -4.05 3.16
CA TRP A 28 15.54 -3.76 2.80
C TRP A 28 16.50 -4.04 3.95
N LEU A 29 16.17 -3.61 5.17
CA LEU A 29 16.95 -3.91 6.37
C LEU A 29 17.01 -5.41 6.66
N ALA A 30 15.87 -6.11 6.53
CA ALA A 30 15.82 -7.55 6.68
C ALA A 30 16.67 -8.27 5.62
N ALA A 31 16.62 -7.83 4.36
CA ALA A 31 17.43 -8.39 3.29
C ALA A 31 18.94 -8.21 3.56
N ARG A 32 19.35 -7.04 4.08
CA ARG A 32 20.73 -6.80 4.52
C ARG A 32 21.13 -7.71 5.68
N GLY A 33 20.30 -7.82 6.71
CA GLY A 33 20.57 -8.71 7.85
C GLY A 33 20.68 -10.18 7.44
N VAL A 34 19.85 -10.62 6.49
CA VAL A 34 19.89 -11.98 5.95
C VAL A 34 21.11 -12.21 5.05
N ALA A 35 21.54 -11.20 4.28
CA ALA A 35 22.77 -11.26 3.49
C ALA A 35 24.02 -11.48 4.35
N GLU A 36 24.07 -10.88 5.56
CA GLU A 36 25.14 -11.08 6.53
C GLU A 36 25.12 -12.49 7.18
N LEU A 37 23.94 -13.12 7.24
CA LEU A 37 23.76 -14.43 7.87
C LEU A 37 23.95 -15.61 6.89
N GLY A 38 24.01 -15.36 5.59
CA GLY A 38 24.22 -16.40 4.56
C GLY A 38 23.05 -17.40 4.39
N VAL A 39 21.89 -17.15 5.01
CA VAL A 39 20.74 -18.09 5.01
C VAL A 39 19.61 -17.56 4.13
N ILE A 40 19.33 -18.17 2.97
CA ILE A 40 18.30 -17.67 2.04
C ILE A 40 16.90 -18.28 2.21
N CYS A 41 16.57 -19.20 3.12
CA CYS A 41 15.34 -19.99 2.88
C CYS A 41 14.30 -19.96 4.00
N GLY A 42 13.14 -19.38 3.73
CA GLY A 42 11.91 -20.01 4.22
C GLY A 42 11.63 -21.28 3.40
N SER A 43 10.67 -22.10 3.84
CA SER A 43 10.45 -23.52 3.45
C SER A 43 10.35 -23.87 1.94
N ALA A 44 10.43 -22.90 1.03
CA ALA A 44 10.37 -23.08 -0.43
C ALA A 44 11.69 -22.70 -1.16
N GLY A 45 12.79 -22.43 -0.47
CA GLY A 45 14.05 -22.01 -1.11
C GLY A 45 14.01 -20.60 -1.73
N GLN A 46 12.97 -19.83 -1.40
CA GLN A 46 12.81 -18.43 -1.79
C GLN A 46 12.77 -17.58 -0.51
N PRO A 47 13.48 -16.45 -0.44
CA PRO A 47 13.43 -15.56 0.72
C PRO A 47 12.10 -14.80 0.72
N HIS A 48 11.07 -15.35 1.35
CA HIS A 48 9.82 -14.63 1.56
C HIS A 48 9.97 -13.65 2.73
N CYS A 49 10.18 -12.37 2.40
CA CYS A 49 10.18 -11.29 3.37
C CYS A 49 8.72 -10.85 3.63
N PRO A 50 8.15 -11.07 4.83
CA PRO A 50 6.77 -10.68 5.14
C PRO A 50 6.55 -9.17 4.95
N TYR A 51 7.60 -8.37 5.14
CA TYR A 51 7.57 -6.94 4.90
C TYR A 51 7.38 -6.59 3.41
N LEU A 52 7.95 -7.35 2.47
CA LEU A 52 7.70 -7.12 1.03
C LEU A 52 6.25 -7.43 0.66
N ILE A 53 5.69 -8.51 1.21
CA ILE A 53 4.29 -8.90 0.98
C ILE A 53 3.36 -7.80 1.53
N ALA A 54 3.62 -7.34 2.76
CA ALA A 54 2.87 -6.25 3.36
C ALA A 54 3.01 -4.93 2.57
N ALA A 55 4.22 -4.60 2.11
CA ALA A 55 4.48 -3.41 1.30
C ALA A 55 3.67 -3.43 0.01
N ALA A 56 3.67 -4.55 -0.71
CA ALA A 56 2.91 -4.72 -1.95
C ALA A 56 1.39 -4.63 -1.72
N ALA A 57 0.88 -5.30 -0.68
CA ALA A 57 -0.54 -5.27 -0.34
C ALA A 57 -1.01 -3.86 0.04
N LEU A 58 -0.22 -3.14 0.84
CA LEU A 58 -0.51 -1.76 1.24
C LEU A 58 -0.42 -0.78 0.06
N LEU A 59 0.55 -0.96 -0.83
CA LEU A 59 0.70 -0.13 -2.04
C LEU A 59 -0.52 -0.29 -2.95
N ALA A 60 -0.90 -1.54 -3.23
CA ALA A 60 -2.05 -1.86 -4.05
C ALA A 60 -3.35 -1.36 -3.41
N GLY A 61 -3.56 -1.62 -2.11
CA GLY A 61 -4.74 -1.19 -1.36
C GLY A 61 -4.87 0.33 -1.28
N GLY A 62 -3.80 1.03 -0.95
CA GLY A 62 -3.77 2.50 -0.88
C GLY A 62 -4.05 3.14 -2.24
N SER A 63 -3.37 2.66 -3.30
CA SER A 63 -3.56 3.14 -4.67
C SER A 63 -5.01 2.92 -5.15
N LEU A 64 -5.56 1.72 -4.91
CA LEU A 64 -6.93 1.39 -5.32
C LEU A 64 -7.95 2.26 -4.58
N THR A 65 -7.73 2.50 -3.29
CA THR A 65 -8.59 3.35 -2.44
C THR A 65 -8.63 4.79 -2.96
N LEU A 66 -7.47 5.37 -3.29
CA LEU A 66 -7.36 6.72 -3.86
C LEU A 66 -7.94 6.81 -5.28
N ILE A 67 -7.71 5.80 -6.13
CA ILE A 67 -8.28 5.79 -7.48
C ILE A 67 -9.81 5.66 -7.42
N ARG A 68 -10.34 4.84 -6.51
CA ARG A 68 -11.79 4.64 -6.33
C ARG A 68 -12.45 5.88 -5.73
N SER A 69 -11.81 6.57 -4.79
CA SER A 69 -12.31 7.85 -4.27
C SER A 69 -12.33 8.92 -5.37
N ARG A 70 -11.24 9.05 -6.15
CA ARG A 70 -11.17 9.98 -7.28
C ARG A 70 -12.22 9.71 -8.36
N ARG A 71 -12.48 8.43 -8.70
CA ARG A 71 -13.53 8.06 -9.66
C ARG A 71 -14.93 8.39 -9.15
N ARG A 72 -15.20 8.21 -7.86
CA ARG A 72 -16.47 8.59 -7.24
C ARG A 72 -16.67 10.10 -7.18
N ALA A 73 -15.60 10.87 -6.96
CA ALA A 73 -15.66 12.33 -6.98
C ALA A 73 -15.95 12.90 -8.38
N LYS A 74 -15.58 12.21 -9.46
CA LYS A 74 -15.85 12.64 -10.84
C LYS A 74 -17.27 12.33 -11.36
N ALA A 75 -18.12 11.64 -10.61
CA ALA A 75 -19.46 11.26 -11.05
C ALA A 75 -20.53 12.27 -10.60
N ALA A 76 -20.54 13.46 -11.19
CA ALA A 76 -21.76 14.25 -11.33
C ALA A 76 -22.02 14.41 -12.83
N PRO A 77 -23.02 13.73 -13.42
CA PRO A 77 -23.44 14.06 -14.76
C PRO A 77 -23.92 15.52 -14.71
N VAL A 78 -23.27 16.38 -15.50
CA VAL A 78 -23.83 17.69 -15.80
C VAL A 78 -25.22 17.41 -16.37
N ARG A 79 -26.28 17.75 -15.63
CA ARG A 79 -27.63 17.81 -16.19
C ARG A 79 -27.54 18.85 -17.31
N ALA A 80 -27.40 18.37 -18.54
CA ALA A 80 -27.66 19.16 -19.72
C ALA A 80 -29.09 19.66 -19.57
N ARG A 81 -29.22 20.97 -19.37
CA ARG A 81 -30.49 21.67 -19.32
C ARG A 81 -30.87 22.07 -20.74
#